data_AF-U5WC61-F1
#
_entry.id   AF-U5WC61-F1
#
_cell.length_a   1.000
_cell.length_b   1.000
_cell.length_c   1.000
_cell.angle_alpha   90.00
_cell.angle_beta   90.00
_cell.angle_gamma   90.00
#
_symmetry.space_group_name_H-M   'P 1'
#
loop_
_entity.id
_entity.type
_entity.pdbx_description
1 polymer ?
#
loop_
_entity_poly.entity_id
_entity_poly.type
_entity_poly.pdbx_seq_one_letter_code
_entity_poly.pdbx_strand_id
1 'polypeptide(L)'
;MRPAAMPEPELWLDLDRVAGGGRDLAAAGKHLTRQRTGPGAEVAALSAAPPWGTDDIGQTFENNYRPIEQQVLQAWEKLGLYVEGLGDAVVEAVQEATQTDHHSAVRVERTYGKRS
;
A
#
# COMPACT_ATOMS: atom_id res chain seq x y z
N MET A 1 -10.24 19.89 44.75
CA MET A 1 -11.19 19.19 43.85
C MET A 1 -10.51 19.12 42.47
N ARG A 2 -10.03 17.95 42.05
CA ARG A 2 -9.44 17.75 40.71
C ARG A 2 -10.58 17.45 39.73
N PRO A 3 -10.64 18.08 38.55
CA PRO A 3 -11.64 17.74 37.54
C PRO A 3 -11.43 16.28 37.09
N ALA A 4 -12.53 15.53 37.02
CA ALA A 4 -12.52 14.19 36.45
C ALA A 4 -12.09 14.28 34.99
N ALA A 5 -11.09 13.51 34.60
CA ALA A 5 -10.75 13.32 33.19
C ALA A 5 -11.97 12.71 32.50
N MET A 6 -12.53 13.40 31.51
CA MET A 6 -13.54 12.83 30.63
C MET A 6 -12.92 11.62 29.93
N PRO A 7 -13.57 10.44 29.93
CA PRO A 7 -13.07 9.30 29.19
C PRO A 7 -12.99 9.68 27.71
N GLU A 8 -11.83 9.43 27.09
CA GLU A 8 -11.71 9.58 25.65
C GLU A 8 -12.71 8.63 24.97
N PRO A 9 -13.37 9.04 23.87
CA PRO A 9 -14.26 8.16 23.14
C PRO A 9 -13.46 6.93 22.70
N GLU A 10 -13.88 5.74 23.14
CA GLU A 10 -13.30 4.49 22.68
C GLU A 10 -13.46 4.42 21.15
N LEU A 11 -12.32 4.49 20.45
CA LEU A 11 -12.27 4.35 19.01
C LEU A 11 -12.39 2.87 18.67
N TRP A 12 -13.62 2.41 18.46
CA TRP A 12 -13.88 1.07 17.96
C TRP A 12 -13.60 1.03 16.45
N LEU A 13 -12.60 0.25 16.05
CA LEU A 13 -12.32 -0.01 14.63
C LEU A 13 -13.28 -1.06 14.09
N ASP A 14 -13.97 -0.73 13.00
CA ASP A 14 -14.71 -1.70 12.19
C ASP A 14 -13.69 -2.55 11.41
N LEU A 15 -13.34 -3.71 11.96
CA LEU A 15 -12.31 -4.59 11.42
C LEU A 15 -12.64 -5.11 10.02
N ASP A 16 -13.93 -5.36 9.73
CA ASP A 16 -14.36 -5.80 8.40
C ASP A 16 -14.15 -4.69 7.36
N ARG A 17 -14.43 -3.44 7.74
CA ARG A 17 -14.17 -2.28 6.90
C ARG A 17 -12.67 -2.06 6.68
N VAL A 18 -11.83 -2.25 7.70
CA VAL A 18 -10.38 -2.14 7.58
C VAL A 18 -9.83 -3.25 6.65
N ALA A 19 -10.27 -4.49 6.82
CA ALA A 19 -9.89 -5.60 5.93
C ALA A 19 -10.40 -5.40 4.49
N GLY A 20 -11.57 -4.79 4.32
CA GLY A 20 -12.06 -4.34 3.01
C GLY A 20 -11.12 -3.33 2.36
N GLY A 21 -10.77 -2.26 3.08
CA GLY A 21 -9.84 -1.24 2.59
C GLY A 21 -8.44 -1.78 2.28
N GLY A 22 -7.93 -2.71 3.10
CA GLY A 22 -6.66 -3.40 2.82
C GLY A 22 -6.69 -4.19 1.51
N ARG A 23 -7.78 -4.93 1.24
CA ARG A 23 -7.96 -5.65 -0.03
C ARG A 23 -8.06 -4.70 -1.23
N ASP A 24 -8.75 -3.58 -1.07
CA ASP A 24 -8.86 -2.56 -2.12
C ASP A 24 -7.50 -1.92 -2.43
N LEU A 25 -6.69 -1.63 -1.40
CA LEU A 25 -5.31 -1.19 -1.57
C LEU A 25 -4.46 -2.24 -2.30
N ALA A 26 -4.53 -3.51 -1.88
CA ALA A 26 -3.80 -4.58 -2.55
C ALA A 26 -4.17 -4.69 -4.04
N ALA A 27 -5.47 -4.58 -4.35
CA ALA A 27 -5.97 -4.59 -5.72
C ALA A 27 -5.50 -3.36 -6.53
N ALA A 28 -5.45 -2.18 -5.92
CA ALA A 28 -4.94 -0.96 -6.53
C ALA A 28 -3.44 -1.07 -6.84
N GLY A 29 -2.64 -1.61 -5.91
CA GLY A 29 -1.21 -1.88 -6.13
C GLY A 29 -0.97 -2.83 -7.31
N LYS A 30 -1.70 -3.95 -7.35
CA LYS A 30 -1.69 -4.88 -8.50
C LYS A 30 -2.09 -4.21 -9.81
N HIS A 31 -3.06 -3.30 -9.77
CA HIS A 31 -3.45 -2.54 -10.95
C HIS A 31 -2.32 -1.62 -11.43
N LEU A 32 -1.66 -0.89 -10.52
CA LEU A 32 -0.52 -0.04 -10.85
C LEU A 32 0.64 -0.83 -11.45
N THR A 33 0.98 -1.99 -10.88
CA THR A 33 2.00 -2.90 -11.41
C THR A 33 1.65 -3.36 -12.83
N ARG A 34 0.39 -3.76 -13.07
CA ARG A 34 -0.08 -4.14 -14.41
C ARG A 34 0.04 -3.00 -15.42
N GLN A 35 -0.32 -1.78 -15.04
CA GLN A 35 -0.16 -0.61 -15.91
C GLN A 35 1.31 -0.31 -16.21
N ARG A 36 2.19 -0.52 -15.22
CA ARG A 36 3.63 -0.39 -15.43
C ARG A 36 4.18 -1.42 -16.41
N THR A 37 3.72 -2.67 -16.35
CA THR A 37 4.15 -3.75 -17.25
C THR A 37 3.48 -3.72 -18.63
N GLY A 38 2.34 -3.04 -18.77
CA GLY A 38 1.65 -2.81 -20.04
C GLY A 38 2.04 -1.45 -20.65
N PRO A 39 1.21 -0.41 -20.52
CA PRO A 39 1.52 0.92 -21.05
C PRO A 39 2.90 1.47 -20.68
N GLY A 40 3.36 1.26 -19.44
CA GLY A 40 4.70 1.70 -19.03
C GLY A 40 5.84 0.98 -19.77
N ALA A 41 5.64 -0.27 -20.18
CA ALA A 41 6.59 -1.00 -21.02
C ALA A 41 6.56 -0.52 -22.47
N GLU A 42 5.39 -0.13 -22.98
CA GLU A 42 5.27 0.51 -24.30
C GLU A 42 6.00 1.85 -24.36
N VAL A 43 5.87 2.68 -23.32
CA VAL A 43 6.64 3.93 -23.20
C VAL A 43 8.14 3.64 -23.24
N ALA A 44 8.61 2.71 -22.42
CA ALA A 44 10.03 2.33 -22.39
C ALA A 44 10.53 1.80 -23.75
N ALA A 45 9.69 1.07 -24.47
CA ALA A 45 10.01 0.55 -25.80
C ALA A 45 10.06 1.65 -26.87
N LEU A 46 9.10 2.58 -26.86
CA LEU A 46 9.08 3.72 -27.78
C LEU A 46 10.29 4.64 -27.57
N SER A 47 10.73 4.79 -26.33
CA SER A 47 11.91 5.58 -26.00
C SER A 47 13.22 4.81 -26.14
N ALA A 48 13.22 3.53 -26.52
CA ALA A 48 14.45 2.71 -26.58
C ALA A 48 15.48 3.26 -27.56
N ALA A 49 15.04 3.99 -28.59
CA ALA A 49 15.86 4.85 -29.41
C ALA A 49 15.52 6.33 -29.14
N PRO A 50 16.50 7.25 -29.26
CA PRO A 50 16.22 8.68 -29.20
C PRO A 50 15.15 9.06 -30.24
N PRO A 51 13.98 9.59 -29.83
CA PRO A 51 12.93 10.01 -30.78
C PRO A 51 13.24 11.37 -31.43
N TRP A 52 14.26 12.07 -30.93
CA TRP A 52 14.78 13.33 -31.47
C TRP A 52 15.99 13.08 -32.39
N GLY A 53 16.42 14.13 -33.09
CA GLY A 53 17.60 14.09 -33.96
C GLY A 53 18.89 13.75 -33.20
N THR A 54 19.95 13.43 -33.94
CA THR A 54 21.29 13.18 -33.38
C THR A 54 22.14 14.46 -33.29
N ASP A 55 21.55 15.61 -33.59
CA ASP A 55 22.19 16.92 -33.50
C ASP A 55 22.37 17.36 -32.04
N ASP A 56 23.05 18.49 -31.83
CA ASP A 56 23.35 19.00 -30.49
C ASP A 56 22.06 19.25 -29.67
N ILE A 57 20.98 19.66 -30.35
CA ILE A 57 19.68 19.88 -29.71
C ILE A 57 19.10 18.55 -29.24
N GLY A 58 19.07 17.53 -30.11
CA GLY A 58 18.57 16.20 -29.73
C GLY A 58 19.42 15.53 -28.66
N GLN A 59 20.75 15.63 -28.71
CA GLN A 59 21.62 15.14 -27.63
C GLN A 59 21.34 15.86 -26.31
N THR A 60 21.08 17.17 -26.34
CA THR A 60 20.68 17.92 -25.14
C THR A 60 19.35 17.44 -24.59
N PHE A 61 18.37 17.13 -25.45
CA PHE A 61 17.11 16.53 -25.03
C PHE A 61 17.32 15.14 -24.40
N GLU A 62 18.12 14.27 -25.03
CA GLU A 62 18.45 12.94 -24.50
C GLU A 62 18.99 13.03 -23.07
N ASN A 63 20.00 13.89 -22.87
CA ASN A 63 20.69 14.02 -21.60
C ASN A 63 19.77 14.48 -20.46
N ASN A 64 18.73 15.27 -20.77
CA ASN A 64 17.78 15.77 -19.79
C ASN A 64 16.57 14.83 -19.61
N TYR A 65 16.08 14.23 -20.69
CA TYR A 65 14.88 13.40 -20.67
C TYR A 65 15.15 12.01 -20.11
N ARG A 66 16.21 11.34 -20.57
CA ARG A 66 16.46 9.92 -20.25
C ARG A 66 16.50 9.62 -18.75
N PRO A 67 17.19 10.42 -17.92
CA PRO A 67 17.23 10.15 -16.48
C PRO A 67 15.85 10.31 -15.83
N ILE A 68 15.04 11.27 -16.28
CA ILE A 68 13.71 11.54 -15.74
C ILE A 68 12.75 10.40 -16.10
N GLU A 69 12.76 9.95 -17.36
CA GLU A 69 11.96 8.80 -17.79
C GLU A 69 12.27 7.57 -16.94
N GLN A 70 13.55 7.23 -16.77
CA GLN A 70 13.98 6.09 -15.97
C GLN A 70 13.51 6.22 -14.52
N GLN A 71 13.63 7.41 -13.92
CA GLN A 71 13.14 7.67 -12.57
C GLN A 71 11.63 7.47 -12.44
N VAL A 72 10.85 7.98 -13.40
CA VAL A 72 9.39 7.81 -13.41
C VAL A 72 9.02 6.33 -13.53
N LEU A 73 9.64 5.61 -14.46
CA LEU A 73 9.37 4.18 -14.67
C LEU A 73 9.74 3.33 -13.45
N GLN A 74 10.82 3.65 -12.74
CA GLN A 74 11.20 2.98 -11.50
C GLN A 74 10.28 3.37 -10.34
N ALA A 75 9.90 4.64 -10.22
CA ALA A 75 9.00 5.11 -9.17
C ALA A 75 7.61 4.49 -9.30
N TRP A 76 7.12 4.33 -10.53
CA TRP A 76 5.85 3.67 -10.81
C TRP A 76 5.86 2.21 -10.32
N GLU A 77 6.89 1.44 -10.67
CA GLU A 77 7.03 0.06 -10.20
C GLU A 77 7.03 -0.02 -8.67
N LYS A 78 7.84 0.81 -8.01
CA LYS A 78 7.90 0.88 -6.55
C LYS A 78 6.55 1.23 -5.92
N LEU A 79 5.83 2.19 -6.50
CA LEU A 79 4.52 2.61 -6.00
C LEU A 79 3.52 1.45 -6.05
N GLY A 80 3.48 0.68 -7.14
CA GLY A 80 2.63 -0.50 -7.24
C GLY A 80 2.92 -1.51 -6.14
N LEU A 81 4.20 -1.85 -5.94
CA LEU A 81 4.65 -2.79 -4.91
C LEU A 81 4.35 -2.30 -3.49
N TYR A 82 4.56 -1.02 -3.20
CA TYR A 82 4.30 -0.47 -1.87
C TYR A 82 2.81 -0.42 -1.54
N VAL A 83 1.97 -0.04 -2.50
CA VAL A 83 0.52 0.00 -2.29
C VAL A 83 -0.03 -1.41 -2.14
N GLU A 84 0.48 -2.37 -2.92
CA GLU A 84 0.12 -3.78 -2.78
C GLU A 84 0.49 -4.32 -1.39
N GLY A 85 1.76 -4.18 -1.01
CA GLY A 85 2.26 -4.66 0.27
C GLY A 85 1.62 -3.98 1.48
N LEU A 86 1.26 -2.70 1.39
CA LEU A 86 0.50 -2.02 2.44
C LEU A 86 -0.89 -2.65 2.61
N GLY A 87 -1.57 -2.94 1.49
CA GLY A 87 -2.86 -3.61 1.53
C GLY A 87 -2.80 -4.99 2.19
N ASP A 88 -1.80 -5.80 1.82
CA ASP A 88 -1.58 -7.12 2.39
C ASP A 88 -1.27 -7.04 3.90
N ALA A 89 -0.39 -6.12 4.32
CA ALA A 89 -0.04 -5.91 5.73
C ALA A 89 -1.25 -5.46 6.58
N VAL A 90 -2.15 -4.64 6.03
CA VAL A 90 -3.39 -4.24 6.73
C VAL A 90 -4.30 -5.44 6.95
N VAL A 91 -4.46 -6.31 5.94
CA VAL A 91 -5.29 -7.51 6.06
C VAL A 91 -4.71 -8.47 7.10
N GLU A 92 -3.39 -8.69 7.09
CA GLU A 92 -2.69 -9.51 8.07
C GLU A 92 -2.88 -8.96 9.49
N ALA A 93 -2.66 -7.67 9.69
CA ALA A 93 -2.84 -7.03 11.01
C ALA A 93 -4.28 -7.18 11.56
N VAL A 94 -5.31 -7.09 10.70
CA VAL A 94 -6.71 -7.33 11.13
C VAL A 94 -6.94 -8.79 11.54
N GLN A 95 -6.37 -9.74 10.80
CA GLN A 95 -6.47 -11.16 11.13
C GLN A 95 -5.82 -11.46 12.48
N GLU A 96 -4.61 -10.93 12.72
CA GLU A 96 -3.89 -11.10 13.99
C GLU A 96 -4.62 -10.46 15.17
N ALA A 97 -5.17 -9.25 14.99
CA ALA A 97 -5.96 -8.58 16.02
C ALA A 97 -7.20 -9.40 16.40
N THR A 98 -7.93 -9.90 15.40
CA THR A 98 -9.13 -10.72 15.61
C THR A 98 -8.82 -12.03 16.32
N GLN A 99 -7.72 -12.70 15.94
CA GLN A 99 -7.28 -13.93 16.62
C GLN A 99 -6.88 -13.66 18.07
N THR A 100 -6.17 -12.56 18.32
CA THR A 100 -5.74 -12.14 19.66
C THR A 100 -6.94 -11.87 20.57
N ASP A 101 -7.96 -11.18 20.06
CA ASP A 101 -9.20 -10.91 20.78
C ASP A 101 -9.96 -12.20 21.11
N HIS A 102 -10.06 -13.12 20.15
CA HIS A 102 -10.70 -14.42 20.37
C HIS A 102 -9.97 -15.23 21.45
N HIS A 103 -8.64 -15.32 21.39
CA HIS A 103 -7.84 -16.01 22.41
C HIS A 103 -7.98 -15.38 23.80
N SER A 104 -8.05 -14.06 23.87
CA SER A 104 -8.24 -13.33 25.12
C SER A 104 -9.63 -13.58 25.71
N ALA A 105 -10.68 -13.55 24.88
CA ALA A 105 -12.06 -13.86 25.29
C ALA A 105 -12.17 -15.28 25.88
N VAL A 106 -11.62 -16.29 25.19
CA VAL A 106 -11.61 -17.69 25.66
C VAL A 106 -10.87 -17.83 27.00
N ARG A 107 -9.75 -17.11 27.20
CA ARG A 107 -9.01 -17.13 28.47
C ARG A 107 -9.81 -16.49 29.60
N VAL A 108 -10.46 -15.35 29.37
CA VAL A 108 -11.28 -14.67 30.37
C VAL A 108 -12.47 -15.56 30.76
N GLU A 109 -13.18 -16.13 29.78
CA GLU A 109 -14.28 -17.06 30.01
C GLU A 109 -13.85 -18.28 30.84
N ARG A 110 -12.71 -18.91 30.50
CA ARG A 110 -12.20 -20.05 31.28
C ARG A 110 -11.80 -19.68 32.71
N THR A 111 -11.32 -18.46 32.93
CA THR A 111 -10.79 -18.03 34.23
C THR A 111 -11.89 -17.53 35.17
N TYR A 112 -12.89 -16.82 34.62
CA TYR A 112 -13.98 -16.22 35.40
C TYR A 112 -15.28 -17.04 35.34
N GLY A 113 -15.53 -17.79 34.27
CA GLY A 113 -16.67 -18.71 34.16
C GLY A 113 -16.58 -19.94 35.08
N LYS A 114 -15.37 -20.29 35.55
CA LYS A 114 -15.17 -21.32 36.59
C LYS A 114 -15.45 -20.85 38.02
N ARG A 115 -15.76 -19.58 38.24
CA ARG A 115 -16.02 -18.99 39.57
C ARG A 115 -17.51 -18.74 39.85
N SER A 116 -18.42 -19.20 38.98
CA SER A 116 -19.87 -19.20 39.20
C SER A 116 -20.41 -20.59 39.48
#